data_AF-A0AAN8G681-F1
#
_entry.id   AF-A0AAN8G681-F1
#
_cell.length_a   1.000
_cell.length_b   1.000
_cell.length_c   1.000
_cell.angle_alpha   90.00
_cell.angle_beta   90.00
_cell.angle_gamma   90.00
#
_symmetry.space_group_name_H-M   'P 1'
#
loop_
_entity.id
_entity.type
_entity.pdbx_description
1 polymer ?
#
loop_
_entity_poly.entity_id
_entity_poly.type
_entity_poly.pdbx_seq_one_letter_code
_entity_poly.pdbx_strand_id
1 'polypeptide(L)'
;MANSNELYEFPRPTLAKVVNIGGLGVEHKDAKPLKEKFKKIAETGKGLIVMSFGSVVRTEWMPENWKVAILKAFARFPDYQFVVRYVMDDLEGRLPPNVHTFSWLPQNDLLLHPNTKAFISHGGYNSLQEAINSGVPLITIALFADQFKNSKIASKHGFAVNIKKGEFSEKTLYAAVKEVLENDKYSRNVKRLSLMVQKKPVSPAHLLIKWTEFVAEFKTLDNLVPAGTKLNVIQYYSIDVIAALLSIILIVVFVVYKTVKFIVLRCCCRPRKTKLA
;
A
#
# COMPACT_ATOMS: atom_id res chain seq x y z
N MET A 1 19.11 0.36 3.70
CA MET A 1 18.30 -0.48 2.78
C MET A 1 16.86 -0.41 3.22
N ALA A 2 15.92 -0.61 2.30
CA ALA A 2 14.49 -0.55 2.59
C ALA A 2 13.76 -1.78 2.04
N ASN A 3 12.88 -2.37 2.84
CA ASN A 3 11.96 -3.42 2.41
C ASN A 3 10.84 -2.80 1.55
N SER A 4 11.19 -2.30 0.38
CA SER A 4 10.33 -1.67 -0.62
C SER A 4 10.65 -2.20 -2.01
N ASN A 5 9.68 -2.15 -2.92
CA ASN A 5 9.90 -2.52 -4.32
C ASN A 5 9.29 -1.46 -5.25
N GLU A 6 10.14 -0.88 -6.07
CA GLU A 6 9.84 0.20 -7.01
C GLU A 6 8.80 -0.18 -8.08
N LEU A 7 8.59 -1.47 -8.36
CA LEU A 7 7.64 -1.92 -9.37
C LEU A 7 6.19 -1.71 -8.96
N TYR A 8 5.90 -1.71 -7.65
CA TYR A 8 4.54 -1.56 -7.16
C TYR A 8 4.33 -0.45 -6.14
N GLU A 9 5.37 0.04 -5.47
CA GLU A 9 5.25 1.21 -4.60
C GLU A 9 4.78 2.46 -5.37
N PHE A 10 4.23 3.44 -4.64
CA PHE A 10 3.94 4.73 -5.25
C PHE A 10 5.25 5.38 -5.74
N PRO A 11 5.31 5.85 -7.00
CA PRO A 11 6.47 6.58 -7.50
C PRO A 11 6.74 7.79 -6.61
N ARG A 12 7.97 7.93 -6.14
CA ARG A 12 8.43 9.05 -5.32
C ARG A 12 9.90 9.32 -5.61
N PRO A 13 10.37 10.58 -5.47
CA PRO A 13 11.79 10.87 -5.46
C PRO A 13 12.48 10.03 -4.38
N THR A 14 13.57 9.39 -4.74
CA THR A 14 14.40 8.60 -3.82
C THR A 14 15.85 9.04 -3.95
N LEU A 15 16.60 8.88 -2.87
CA LEU A 15 18.05 9.11 -2.90
C LEU A 15 18.74 7.86 -3.45
N ALA A 16 19.86 8.04 -4.15
CA ALA A 16 20.75 6.94 -4.55
C ALA A 16 21.25 6.12 -3.35
N LYS A 17 21.23 6.70 -2.15
CA LYS A 17 21.54 6.04 -0.87
C LYS A 17 20.49 4.98 -0.45
N VAL A 18 19.29 4.99 -1.02
CA VAL A 18 18.22 4.06 -0.68
C VAL A 18 18.22 2.89 -1.66
N VAL A 19 18.59 1.72 -1.14
CA VAL A 19 18.54 0.45 -1.89
C VAL A 19 17.26 -0.30 -1.50
N ASN A 20 16.42 -0.55 -2.50
CA ASN A 20 15.16 -1.30 -2.38
C ASN A 20 15.42 -2.81 -2.46
N ILE A 21 15.11 -3.51 -1.37
CA ILE A 21 15.31 -4.95 -1.20
C ILE A 21 13.98 -5.67 -0.88
N GLY A 22 12.85 -5.14 -1.33
CA GLY A 22 11.54 -5.78 -1.16
C GLY A 22 11.45 -7.12 -1.90
N GLY A 23 10.76 -8.09 -1.29
CA GLY A 23 10.57 -9.45 -1.79
C GLY A 23 11.51 -10.49 -1.18
N LEU A 24 12.40 -10.11 -0.26
CA LEU A 24 13.27 -11.06 0.44
C LEU A 24 12.46 -12.07 1.28
N GLY A 25 12.83 -13.35 1.18
CA GLY A 25 12.18 -14.43 1.91
C GLY A 25 10.80 -14.85 1.35
N VAL A 26 10.38 -14.24 0.24
CA VAL A 26 9.19 -14.62 -0.51
C VAL A 26 9.67 -15.06 -1.87
N GLU A 27 10.10 -16.31 -2.02
CA GLU A 27 10.54 -16.86 -3.29
C GLU A 27 9.67 -18.06 -3.71
N HIS A 28 9.35 -18.15 -5.01
CA HIS A 28 8.57 -19.28 -5.55
C HIS A 28 9.21 -20.64 -5.27
N LYS A 29 10.55 -20.68 -5.27
CA LYS A 29 11.33 -21.92 -5.06
C LYS A 29 11.20 -22.47 -3.64
N ASP A 30 10.77 -21.64 -2.69
CA ASP A 30 10.65 -22.02 -1.28
C ASP A 30 9.29 -22.65 -0.96
N ALA A 31 8.38 -22.71 -1.94
CA ALA A 31 7.08 -23.35 -1.79
C ALA A 31 7.24 -24.85 -1.57
N LYS A 32 6.69 -25.35 -0.46
CA LYS A 32 6.68 -26.78 -0.15
C LYS A 32 5.38 -27.41 -0.66
N PRO A 33 5.39 -28.69 -1.04
CA PRO A 33 4.15 -29.41 -1.32
C PRO A 33 3.19 -29.31 -0.12
N LEU A 34 1.91 -29.04 -0.40
CA LEU A 34 0.89 -29.00 0.64
C LEU A 34 0.78 -30.36 1.32
N LYS A 35 0.68 -30.35 2.66
CA LYS A 35 0.31 -31.55 3.42
C LYS A 35 -1.06 -32.06 2.97
N GLU A 36 -1.27 -33.37 3.06
CA GLU A 36 -2.45 -34.08 2.56
C GLU A 36 -3.79 -33.39 2.90
N LYS A 37 -3.94 -32.92 4.14
CA LYS A 37 -5.14 -32.19 4.58
C LYS A 37 -5.39 -30.92 3.76
N PHE A 38 -4.37 -30.07 3.56
CA PHE A 38 -4.51 -28.83 2.78
C PHE A 38 -4.63 -29.11 1.29
N LYS A 39 -3.93 -30.12 0.79
CA LYS A 39 -4.01 -30.56 -0.60
C LYS A 39 -5.44 -30.96 -0.98
N LYS A 40 -6.07 -31.85 -0.19
CA LYS A 40 -7.47 -32.25 -0.41
C LYS A 40 -8.43 -31.07 -0.45
N ILE A 41 -8.29 -30.11 0.47
CA ILE A 41 -9.12 -28.90 0.49
C ILE A 41 -8.87 -28.06 -0.77
N ALA A 42 -7.61 -27.84 -1.14
CA ALA A 42 -7.25 -27.01 -2.29
C ALA A 42 -7.65 -27.63 -3.64
N GLU A 43 -7.77 -28.95 -3.72
CA GLU A 43 -8.17 -29.71 -4.91
C GLU A 43 -9.68 -29.97 -4.99
N THR A 44 -10.46 -29.59 -3.96
CA THR A 44 -11.91 -29.76 -3.94
C THR A 44 -12.63 -28.56 -4.56
N GLY A 45 -13.58 -28.81 -5.47
CA GLY A 45 -14.43 -27.78 -6.06
C GLY A 45 -13.72 -26.93 -7.12
N LYS A 46 -14.14 -25.67 -7.28
CA LYS A 46 -13.68 -24.73 -8.31
C LYS A 46 -12.40 -23.98 -7.94
N GLY A 47 -12.04 -23.95 -6.65
CA GLY A 47 -10.83 -23.29 -6.20
C GLY A 47 -10.82 -22.95 -4.72
N LEU A 48 -9.65 -22.47 -4.29
CA LEU A 48 -9.35 -22.14 -2.91
C LEU A 48 -9.30 -20.62 -2.70
N ILE A 49 -9.90 -20.14 -1.61
CA ILE A 49 -9.74 -18.79 -1.09
C ILE A 49 -9.07 -18.88 0.27
N VAL A 50 -7.96 -18.16 0.44
CA VAL A 50 -7.25 -18.08 1.71
C VAL A 50 -7.68 -16.81 2.43
N MET A 51 -7.90 -16.87 3.75
CA MET A 51 -8.20 -15.71 4.58
C MET A 51 -7.27 -15.64 5.80
N SER A 52 -6.60 -14.51 5.98
CA SER A 52 -5.71 -14.29 7.13
C SER A 52 -5.52 -12.80 7.44
N PHE A 53 -5.72 -12.41 8.70
CA PHE A 53 -5.40 -11.07 9.21
C PHE A 53 -3.99 -10.98 9.84
N GLY A 54 -3.14 -11.98 9.57
CA GLY A 54 -1.79 -12.05 10.08
C GLY A 54 -1.72 -12.54 11.53
N SER A 55 -0.59 -12.25 12.19
CA SER A 55 -0.32 -12.66 13.57
C SER A 55 -0.56 -11.55 14.60
N VAL A 56 -0.51 -10.29 14.17
CA VAL A 56 -0.68 -9.12 15.06
C VAL A 56 -2.15 -8.89 15.38
N VAL A 57 -3.02 -9.04 14.39
CA VAL A 57 -4.48 -9.02 14.61
C VAL A 57 -4.94 -10.45 14.78
N ARG A 58 -5.46 -10.72 15.96
CA ARG A 58 -6.13 -11.98 16.26
C ARG A 58 -7.49 -11.99 15.56
N THR A 59 -7.66 -12.87 14.57
CA THR A 59 -8.89 -13.00 13.79
C THR A 59 -10.11 -13.24 14.70
N GLU A 60 -9.89 -13.90 15.83
CA GLU A 60 -10.94 -14.32 16.78
C GLU A 60 -11.51 -13.14 17.59
N TRP A 61 -10.77 -12.03 17.66
CA TRP A 61 -11.20 -10.80 18.33
C TRP A 61 -12.09 -9.92 17.46
N MET A 62 -12.39 -10.34 16.22
CA MET A 62 -13.35 -9.61 15.41
C MET A 62 -14.74 -9.61 16.07
N PRO A 63 -15.52 -8.53 15.91
CA PRO A 63 -16.89 -8.48 16.39
C PRO A 63 -17.77 -9.64 15.89
N GLU A 64 -18.75 -10.07 16.68
CA GLU A 64 -19.63 -11.19 16.32
C GLU A 64 -20.36 -10.98 14.97
N ASN A 65 -20.77 -9.74 14.69
CA ASN A 65 -21.39 -9.39 13.41
C ASN A 65 -20.45 -9.61 12.21
N TRP A 66 -19.12 -9.47 12.39
CA TRP A 66 -18.15 -9.81 11.35
C TRP A 66 -18.02 -11.32 11.16
N LYS A 67 -17.98 -12.10 12.25
CA LYS A 67 -17.93 -13.57 12.19
C LYS A 67 -19.14 -14.10 11.41
N VAL A 68 -20.35 -13.65 11.78
CA VAL A 68 -21.60 -14.02 11.09
C VAL A 68 -21.56 -13.61 9.61
N ALA A 69 -21.11 -12.38 9.31
CA ALA A 69 -21.02 -11.87 7.95
C ALA A 69 -20.09 -12.72 7.06
N ILE A 70 -18.94 -13.16 7.61
CA ILE A 70 -17.98 -14.02 6.91
C ILE A 70 -18.61 -15.37 6.60
N LEU A 71 -19.16 -16.05 7.60
CA LEU A 71 -19.74 -17.39 7.42
C LEU A 71 -20.90 -17.36 6.41
N LYS A 72 -21.79 -16.36 6.51
CA LYS A 72 -22.90 -16.20 5.56
C LYS A 72 -22.41 -15.89 4.14
N ALA A 73 -21.41 -15.02 3.99
CA ALA A 73 -20.86 -14.70 2.67
C ALA A 73 -20.19 -15.93 2.04
N PHE A 74 -19.41 -16.70 2.80
CA PHE A 74 -18.71 -17.89 2.32
C PHE A 74 -19.66 -19.04 1.97
N ALA A 75 -20.75 -19.23 2.73
CA ALA A 75 -21.78 -20.22 2.45
C ALA A 75 -22.46 -20.01 1.08
N ARG A 76 -22.43 -18.78 0.55
CA ARG A 76 -23.00 -18.45 -0.77
C ARG A 76 -22.11 -18.86 -1.95
N PHE A 77 -20.94 -19.43 -1.69
CA PHE A 77 -20.02 -19.97 -2.70
C PHE A 77 -19.75 -21.47 -2.45
N PRO A 78 -20.76 -22.35 -2.55
CA PRO A 78 -20.65 -23.76 -2.17
C PRO A 78 -19.59 -24.53 -2.97
N ASP A 79 -19.31 -24.09 -4.20
CA ASP A 79 -18.31 -24.71 -5.07
C ASP A 79 -16.86 -24.32 -4.73
N TYR A 80 -16.63 -23.36 -3.83
CA TYR A 80 -15.30 -22.86 -3.48
C TYR A 80 -14.97 -23.18 -2.02
N GLN A 81 -13.71 -23.51 -1.76
CA GLN A 81 -13.22 -23.80 -0.42
C GLN A 81 -12.57 -22.56 0.20
N PHE A 82 -12.85 -22.31 1.48
CA PHE A 82 -12.29 -21.20 2.25
C PHE A 82 -11.41 -21.75 3.36
N VAL A 83 -10.14 -21.35 3.38
CA VAL A 83 -9.21 -21.70 4.46
C VAL A 83 -8.91 -20.44 5.25
N VAL A 84 -9.28 -20.45 6.54
CA VAL A 84 -9.25 -19.27 7.41
C VAL A 84 -8.29 -19.50 8.57
N ARG A 85 -7.37 -18.55 8.77
CA ARG A 85 -6.55 -18.51 9.99
C ARG A 85 -7.41 -18.06 11.17
N TYR A 86 -7.72 -18.99 12.07
CA TYR A 86 -8.59 -18.79 13.23
C TYR A 86 -8.18 -19.77 14.35
N VAL A 87 -7.89 -19.24 15.53
CA VAL A 87 -7.25 -19.96 16.66
C VAL A 87 -8.25 -20.48 17.69
N MET A 88 -9.39 -19.81 17.86
CA MET A 88 -10.40 -20.17 18.87
C MET A 88 -11.43 -21.13 18.28
N ASP A 89 -12.15 -21.84 19.15
CA ASP A 89 -13.13 -22.85 18.75
C ASP A 89 -14.58 -22.33 18.80
N ASP A 90 -14.78 -21.03 19.01
CA ASP A 90 -16.11 -20.39 19.15
C ASP A 90 -16.93 -20.35 17.84
N LEU A 91 -16.36 -20.82 16.73
CA LEU A 91 -17.05 -21.03 15.46
C LEU A 91 -17.43 -22.51 15.22
N GLU A 92 -16.99 -23.43 16.07
CA GLU A 92 -17.34 -24.85 15.95
C GLU A 92 -18.86 -25.05 15.95
N GLY A 93 -19.34 -25.95 15.10
CA GLY A 93 -20.79 -26.17 14.88
C GLY A 93 -21.49 -25.10 14.03
N ARG A 94 -20.82 -23.99 13.69
CA ARG A 94 -21.37 -22.90 12.84
C ARG A 94 -20.72 -22.79 11.46
N LEU A 95 -19.64 -23.54 11.22
CA LEU A 95 -18.90 -23.48 9.97
C LEU A 95 -19.73 -24.07 8.82
N PRO A 96 -19.90 -23.33 7.70
CA PRO A 96 -20.40 -23.92 6.47
C PRO A 96 -19.49 -25.07 5.99
N PRO A 97 -20.02 -26.05 5.24
CA PRO A 97 -19.24 -27.22 4.79
C PRO A 97 -17.98 -26.89 3.98
N ASN A 98 -17.94 -25.71 3.37
CA ASN A 98 -16.84 -25.23 2.54
C ASN A 98 -15.86 -24.31 3.29
N VAL A 99 -16.00 -24.14 4.60
CA VAL A 99 -15.13 -23.27 5.42
C VAL A 99 -14.31 -24.12 6.39
N HIS A 100 -13.00 -23.94 6.35
CA HIS A 100 -12.03 -24.71 7.12
C HIS A 100 -11.18 -23.75 7.95
N THR A 101 -11.23 -23.88 9.28
CA THR A 101 -10.45 -23.06 10.21
C THR A 101 -9.18 -23.78 10.66
N PHE A 102 -8.10 -23.01 10.84
CA PHE A 102 -6.83 -23.51 11.35
C PHE A 102 -6.13 -22.43 12.18
N SER A 103 -5.52 -22.82 13.29
CA SER A 103 -4.70 -21.91 14.11
C SER A 103 -3.46 -21.40 13.37
N TRP A 104 -2.93 -22.21 12.42
CA TRP A 104 -1.81 -21.85 11.58
C TRP A 104 -2.01 -22.31 10.13
N LEU A 105 -1.63 -21.44 9.19
CA LEU A 105 -1.70 -21.73 7.75
C LEU A 105 -0.29 -21.78 7.16
N PRO A 106 0.03 -22.77 6.31
CA PRO A 106 1.16 -22.67 5.39
C PRO A 106 0.81 -21.68 4.28
N GLN A 107 0.70 -20.39 4.64
CA GLN A 107 0.10 -19.35 3.81
C GLN A 107 0.80 -19.21 2.46
N ASN A 108 2.13 -19.16 2.44
CA ASN A 108 2.90 -19.09 1.19
C ASN A 108 2.62 -20.28 0.27
N ASP A 109 2.62 -21.51 0.81
CA ASP A 109 2.36 -22.73 0.05
C ASP A 109 0.92 -22.78 -0.48
N LEU A 110 -0.06 -22.33 0.31
CA LEU A 110 -1.46 -22.22 -0.11
C LEU A 110 -1.61 -21.19 -1.23
N LEU A 111 -0.99 -20.02 -1.09
CA LEU A 111 -1.07 -18.97 -2.12
C LEU A 111 -0.40 -19.39 -3.43
N LEU A 112 0.68 -20.17 -3.36
CA LEU A 112 1.38 -20.69 -4.54
C LEU A 112 0.69 -21.92 -5.17
N HIS A 113 -0.36 -22.45 -4.54
CA HIS A 113 -1.11 -23.56 -5.09
C HIS A 113 -1.91 -23.13 -6.35
N PRO A 114 -1.90 -23.90 -7.46
CA PRO A 114 -2.56 -23.50 -8.72
C PRO A 114 -4.07 -23.23 -8.63
N ASN A 115 -4.74 -23.86 -7.66
CA ASN A 115 -6.18 -23.68 -7.46
C ASN A 115 -6.55 -22.48 -6.59
N THR A 116 -5.57 -21.74 -6.05
CA THR A 116 -5.87 -20.55 -5.23
C THR A 116 -6.30 -19.40 -6.11
N LYS A 117 -7.49 -18.87 -5.83
CA LYS A 117 -8.16 -17.85 -6.66
C LYS A 117 -8.10 -16.45 -6.05
N ALA A 118 -8.09 -16.36 -4.72
CA ALA A 118 -8.08 -15.09 -4.02
C ALA A 118 -7.46 -15.22 -2.63
N PHE A 119 -6.94 -14.09 -2.13
CA PHE A 119 -6.45 -13.94 -0.77
C PHE A 119 -7.18 -12.79 -0.07
N ILE A 120 -7.91 -13.09 0.99
CA ILE A 120 -8.56 -12.12 1.86
C ILE A 120 -7.58 -11.77 2.99
N SER A 121 -7.18 -10.50 3.06
CA SER A 121 -6.16 -10.04 4.02
C SER A 121 -6.50 -8.69 4.62
N HIS A 122 -5.84 -8.37 5.73
CA HIS A 122 -5.80 -7.04 6.32
C HIS A 122 -4.94 -6.05 5.50
N GLY A 123 -4.21 -6.53 4.48
CA GLY A 123 -3.37 -5.67 3.63
C GLY A 123 -2.02 -5.29 4.25
N GLY A 124 -1.50 -6.09 5.18
CA GLY A 124 -0.13 -5.92 5.67
C GLY A 124 0.90 -6.05 4.55
N TYR A 125 2.05 -5.39 4.69
CA TYR A 125 3.05 -5.30 3.62
C TYR A 125 3.59 -6.68 3.18
N ASN A 126 3.78 -7.62 4.10
CA ASN A 126 4.16 -8.99 3.76
C ASN A 126 3.06 -9.72 2.98
N SER A 127 1.80 -9.60 3.39
CA SER A 127 0.66 -10.18 2.65
C SER A 127 0.52 -9.59 1.25
N LEU A 128 0.81 -8.29 1.07
CA LEU A 128 0.86 -7.67 -0.24
C LEU A 128 1.96 -8.30 -1.11
N GLN A 129 3.15 -8.50 -0.56
CA GLN A 129 4.26 -9.14 -1.26
C GLN A 129 3.95 -10.60 -1.63
N GLU A 130 3.39 -11.37 -0.71
CA GLU A 130 2.98 -12.76 -0.96
C GLU A 130 1.92 -12.86 -2.04
N ALA A 131 0.92 -11.97 -2.05
CA ALA A 131 -0.11 -11.91 -3.10
C ALA A 131 0.50 -11.60 -4.48
N ILE A 132 1.40 -10.61 -4.53
CA ILE A 132 2.09 -10.23 -5.77
C ILE A 132 2.97 -11.37 -6.25
N ASN A 133 3.76 -11.98 -5.38
CA ASN A 133 4.62 -13.10 -5.75
C ASN A 133 3.79 -14.26 -6.27
N SER A 134 2.81 -14.71 -5.51
CA SER A 134 1.96 -15.84 -5.90
C SER A 134 1.07 -15.58 -7.12
N GLY A 135 0.91 -14.33 -7.56
CA GLY A 135 0.00 -14.02 -8.66
C GLY A 135 -1.47 -14.22 -8.27
N VAL A 136 -1.79 -14.04 -6.99
CA VAL A 136 -3.14 -14.22 -6.42
C VAL A 136 -3.78 -12.87 -6.12
N PRO A 137 -4.97 -12.57 -6.68
CA PRO A 137 -5.75 -11.38 -6.36
C PRO A 137 -6.03 -11.20 -4.88
N LEU A 138 -6.16 -9.95 -4.45
CA LEU A 138 -6.30 -9.60 -3.03
C LEU A 138 -7.68 -8.97 -2.74
N ILE A 139 -8.29 -9.37 -1.63
CA ILE A 139 -9.41 -8.64 -1.03
C ILE A 139 -8.90 -8.07 0.28
N THR A 140 -8.88 -6.75 0.41
CA THR A 140 -8.32 -6.10 1.58
C THR A 140 -9.38 -5.56 2.52
N ILE A 141 -9.16 -5.74 3.82
CA ILE A 141 -9.89 -5.08 4.88
C ILE A 141 -8.86 -4.41 5.80
N ALA A 142 -8.40 -3.22 5.42
CA ALA A 142 -7.37 -2.50 6.19
C ALA A 142 -7.88 -2.14 7.60
N LEU A 143 -7.08 -2.48 8.62
CA LEU A 143 -7.45 -2.35 10.03
C LEU A 143 -6.72 -1.19 10.72
N PHE A 144 -5.41 -1.01 10.48
CA PHE A 144 -4.58 0.05 11.08
C PHE A 144 -3.24 0.27 10.34
N ALA A 145 -2.46 1.26 10.78
CA ALA A 145 -1.09 1.55 10.31
C ALA A 145 -0.99 1.73 8.78
N ASP A 146 0.01 1.11 8.16
CA ASP A 146 0.34 1.21 6.74
C ASP A 146 -0.59 0.40 5.83
N GLN A 147 -1.47 -0.44 6.40
CA GLN A 147 -2.40 -1.30 5.66
C GLN A 147 -3.30 -0.51 4.70
N PHE A 148 -3.71 0.70 5.07
CA PHE A 148 -4.51 1.57 4.20
C PHE A 148 -3.74 1.97 2.93
N LYS A 149 -2.45 2.33 3.10
CA LYS A 149 -1.56 2.65 1.98
C LYS A 149 -1.35 1.43 1.10
N ASN A 150 -1.03 0.28 1.69
CA ASN A 150 -0.77 -0.98 0.98
C ASN A 150 -2.00 -1.45 0.19
N SER A 151 -3.19 -1.34 0.80
CA SER A 151 -4.46 -1.64 0.11
C SER A 151 -4.69 -0.71 -1.08
N LYS A 152 -4.38 0.59 -0.94
CA LYS A 152 -4.47 1.55 -2.05
C LYS A 152 -3.47 1.25 -3.16
N ILE A 153 -2.26 0.78 -2.83
CA ILE A 153 -1.28 0.30 -3.81
C ILE A 153 -1.88 -0.86 -4.60
N ALA A 154 -2.41 -1.87 -3.93
CA ALA A 154 -2.97 -3.06 -4.58
C ALA A 154 -4.14 -2.73 -5.52
N SER A 155 -5.03 -1.83 -5.09
CA SER A 155 -6.15 -1.35 -5.90
C SER A 155 -5.68 -0.48 -7.08
N LYS A 156 -4.65 0.37 -6.90
CA LYS A 156 -4.07 1.16 -8.01
C LYS A 156 -3.50 0.27 -9.11
N HIS A 157 -2.86 -0.84 -8.76
CA HIS A 157 -2.38 -1.84 -9.71
C HIS A 157 -3.51 -2.74 -10.24
N GLY A 158 -4.73 -2.55 -9.77
CA GLY A 158 -5.92 -3.22 -10.28
C GLY A 158 -5.98 -4.71 -9.98
N PHE A 159 -5.34 -5.17 -8.90
CA PHE A 159 -5.42 -6.55 -8.45
C PHE A 159 -6.07 -6.76 -7.09
N ALA A 160 -6.62 -5.68 -6.51
CA ALA A 160 -7.37 -5.79 -5.26
C ALA A 160 -8.71 -5.07 -5.25
N VAL A 161 -9.66 -5.68 -4.53
CA VAL A 161 -10.89 -5.03 -4.04
C VAL A 161 -10.67 -4.64 -2.58
N ASN A 162 -10.92 -3.38 -2.24
CA ASN A 162 -10.72 -2.86 -0.89
C ASN A 162 -12.08 -2.63 -0.21
N ILE A 163 -12.34 -3.34 0.89
CA ILE A 163 -13.51 -3.14 1.73
C ILE A 163 -13.10 -2.23 2.88
N LYS A 164 -13.80 -1.11 3.07
CA LYS A 164 -13.55 -0.26 4.24
C LYS A 164 -14.03 -0.98 5.49
N LYS A 165 -13.23 -0.92 6.57
CA LYS A 165 -13.58 -1.50 7.87
C LYS A 165 -14.99 -1.11 8.34
N GLY A 166 -15.39 0.16 8.20
CA GLY A 166 -16.72 0.64 8.61
C GLY A 166 -17.88 0.15 7.73
N GLU A 167 -17.59 -0.38 6.55
CA GLU A 167 -18.58 -0.87 5.58
C GLU A 167 -18.65 -2.42 5.56
N PHE A 168 -17.82 -3.09 6.38
CA PHE A 168 -17.72 -4.54 6.37
C PHE A 168 -19.03 -5.21 6.77
N SER A 169 -19.58 -6.00 5.85
CA SER A 169 -20.82 -6.74 5.98
C SER A 169 -20.80 -7.99 5.08
N GLU A 170 -21.79 -8.86 5.26
CA GLU A 170 -22.00 -10.02 4.37
C GLU A 170 -22.10 -9.57 2.90
N LYS A 171 -22.89 -8.51 2.65
CA LYS A 171 -23.14 -8.00 1.30
C LYS A 171 -21.85 -7.50 0.64
N THR A 172 -21.04 -6.73 1.36
CA THR A 172 -19.78 -6.19 0.80
C THR A 172 -18.74 -7.28 0.60
N LEU A 173 -18.64 -8.25 1.51
CA LEU A 173 -17.70 -9.36 1.37
C LEU A 173 -18.11 -10.29 0.22
N TYR A 174 -19.39 -10.64 0.13
CA TYR A 174 -19.93 -11.42 -0.99
C TYR A 174 -19.66 -10.72 -2.33
N ALA A 175 -19.95 -9.42 -2.42
CA ALA A 175 -19.69 -8.66 -3.65
C ALA A 175 -18.20 -8.63 -4.02
N ALA A 176 -17.30 -8.45 -3.05
CA ALA A 176 -15.86 -8.44 -3.29
C ALA A 176 -15.32 -9.81 -3.73
N VAL A 177 -15.76 -10.89 -3.09
CA VAL A 177 -15.38 -12.27 -3.48
C VAL A 177 -15.89 -12.56 -4.89
N LYS A 178 -17.16 -12.26 -5.18
CA LYS A 178 -17.75 -12.43 -6.51
C LYS A 178 -16.97 -11.66 -7.57
N GLU A 179 -16.70 -10.38 -7.32
CA GLU A 179 -15.97 -9.50 -8.24
C GLU A 179 -14.57 -10.07 -8.56
N VAL A 180 -13.81 -10.50 -7.56
CA VAL A 180 -12.47 -11.06 -7.78
C VAL A 180 -12.50 -12.41 -8.52
N LEU A 181 -13.53 -13.23 -8.29
CA LEU A 181 -13.67 -14.53 -8.94
C LEU A 181 -14.17 -14.44 -10.39
N GLU A 182 -15.04 -13.48 -10.70
CA GLU A 182 -15.69 -13.35 -12.02
C GLU A 182 -14.95 -12.37 -12.95
N ASN A 183 -14.17 -11.43 -12.40
CA ASN A 183 -13.45 -10.43 -13.18
C ASN A 183 -11.96 -10.77 -13.33
N ASP A 184 -11.60 -11.32 -14.48
CA ASP A 184 -10.21 -11.71 -14.80
C ASP A 184 -9.20 -10.55 -14.77
N LYS A 185 -9.65 -9.28 -14.74
CA LYS A 185 -8.75 -8.13 -14.60
C LYS A 185 -7.83 -8.28 -13.39
N TYR A 186 -8.36 -8.73 -12.24
CA TYR A 186 -7.58 -8.83 -11.02
C TYR A 186 -6.47 -9.87 -11.15
N SER A 187 -6.80 -11.07 -11.63
CA SER A 187 -5.83 -12.15 -11.85
C SER A 187 -4.80 -11.78 -12.92
N ARG A 188 -5.21 -11.20 -14.04
CA ARG A 188 -4.29 -10.76 -15.10
C ARG A 188 -3.29 -9.72 -14.61
N ASN A 189 -3.76 -8.72 -13.85
CA ASN A 189 -2.91 -7.65 -13.36
C ASN A 189 -1.88 -8.15 -12.34
N VAL A 190 -2.29 -8.96 -11.36
CA VAL A 190 -1.32 -9.50 -10.38
C VAL A 190 -0.35 -10.48 -11.02
N LYS A 191 -0.79 -11.32 -11.97
CA LYS A 191 0.12 -12.24 -12.67
C LYS A 191 1.15 -11.48 -13.52
N ARG A 192 0.73 -10.40 -14.18
CA ARG A 192 1.67 -9.51 -14.88
C ARG A 192 2.69 -8.92 -13.91
N LEU A 193 2.24 -8.39 -12.77
CA LEU A 193 3.12 -7.78 -11.77
C LEU A 193 4.05 -8.82 -11.12
N SER A 194 3.54 -10.02 -10.83
CA SER A 194 4.30 -11.18 -10.36
C SER A 194 5.45 -11.48 -11.32
N LEU A 195 5.15 -11.61 -12.62
CA LEU A 195 6.17 -11.85 -13.65
C LEU A 195 7.21 -10.73 -13.71
N MET A 196 6.81 -9.47 -13.53
CA MET A 196 7.76 -8.35 -13.48
C MET A 196 8.69 -8.44 -12.26
N VAL A 197 8.16 -8.82 -11.09
CA VAL A 197 8.96 -9.01 -9.86
C VAL A 197 9.92 -10.19 -10.02
N GLN A 198 9.46 -11.32 -10.55
CA GLN A 198 10.28 -12.51 -10.79
C GLN A 198 11.38 -12.27 -11.82
N LYS A 199 11.08 -11.50 -12.88
CA LYS A 199 12.03 -11.17 -13.95
C LYS A 199 12.84 -9.90 -13.68
N LYS A 200 12.81 -9.37 -12.45
CA LYS A 200 13.62 -8.20 -12.08
C LYS A 200 15.10 -8.51 -12.39
N PRO A 201 15.84 -7.63 -13.10
CA PRO A 201 17.20 -7.93 -13.55
C PRO A 201 18.19 -8.26 -12.42
N VAL A 202 17.99 -7.69 -11.23
CA VAL A 202 18.84 -7.93 -10.07
C VAL A 202 17.96 -8.36 -8.89
N SER A 203 18.31 -9.49 -8.28
CA SER A 203 17.53 -10.02 -7.16
C SER A 203 17.74 -9.18 -5.88
N PRO A 204 16.71 -9.07 -5.02
CA PRO A 204 16.84 -8.39 -3.73
C PRO A 204 17.95 -8.96 -2.84
N ALA A 205 18.16 -10.29 -2.86
CA ALA A 205 19.21 -10.95 -2.10
C ALA A 205 20.61 -10.56 -2.58
N HIS A 206 20.81 -10.50 -3.90
CA HIS A 206 22.07 -10.06 -4.48
C HIS A 206 22.37 -8.59 -4.12
N LEU A 207 21.37 -7.71 -4.22
CA LEU A 207 21.51 -6.30 -3.80
C LEU A 207 21.88 -6.18 -2.32
N LEU A 208 21.19 -6.91 -1.44
CA LEU A 208 21.48 -6.92 0.00
C LEU A 208 22.94 -7.30 0.27
N ILE A 209 23.41 -8.41 -0.31
CA ILE A 209 24.77 -8.90 -0.10
C ILE A 209 25.79 -7.88 -0.62
N LYS A 210 25.67 -7.46 -1.88
CA LYS A 210 26.65 -6.57 -2.52
C LYS A 210 26.75 -5.20 -1.86
N TRP A 211 25.61 -4.61 -1.48
CA TRP A 211 25.64 -3.33 -0.77
C TRP A 211 26.15 -3.47 0.67
N THR A 212 25.93 -4.62 1.31
CA THR A 212 26.52 -4.89 2.65
C THR A 212 28.04 -5.00 2.56
N GLU A 213 28.55 -5.78 1.60
CA GLU A 213 30.00 -5.93 1.34
C GLU A 213 30.63 -4.57 1.04
N PHE A 214 30.01 -3.79 0.17
CA PHE A 214 30.49 -2.44 -0.20
C PHE A 214 30.56 -1.49 1.00
N VAL A 215 29.52 -1.47 1.84
CA VAL A 215 29.52 -0.62 3.05
C VAL A 215 30.55 -1.11 4.06
N ALA A 216 30.76 -2.41 4.19
CA ALA A 216 31.78 -2.96 5.08
C ALA A 216 33.21 -2.57 4.65
N GLU A 217 33.47 -2.53 3.35
CA GLU A 217 34.76 -2.12 2.77
C GLU A 217 35.04 -0.63 2.97
N PHE A 218 34.09 0.23 2.59
CA PHE A 218 34.31 1.69 2.55
C PHE A 218 33.91 2.43 3.84
N LYS A 219 33.13 1.80 4.73
CA LYS A 219 32.63 2.29 6.03
C LYS A 219 31.70 3.50 5.96
N THR A 220 32.09 4.57 5.28
CA THR A 220 31.29 5.78 5.04
C THR A 220 31.06 5.99 3.56
N LEU A 221 29.89 6.55 3.22
CA LEU A 221 29.47 6.84 1.84
C LEU A 221 29.02 8.30 1.76
N ASP A 222 29.94 9.22 2.03
CA ASP A 222 29.65 10.66 2.11
C ASP A 222 29.21 11.23 0.75
N ASN A 223 29.67 10.62 -0.35
CA ASN A 223 29.24 10.90 -1.71
C ASN A 223 27.75 10.61 -1.98
N LEU A 224 27.08 9.84 -1.11
CA LEU A 224 25.63 9.57 -1.21
C LEU A 224 24.80 10.36 -0.19
N VAL A 225 25.44 11.16 0.67
CA VAL A 225 24.74 12.00 1.64
C VAL A 225 24.27 13.27 0.94
N PRO A 226 22.95 13.54 0.90
CA PRO A 226 22.46 14.76 0.26
C PRO A 226 22.86 16.00 1.06
N ALA A 227 23.20 17.09 0.37
CA ALA A 227 23.59 18.35 0.99
C ALA A 227 22.52 18.91 1.95
N GLY A 228 21.25 18.53 1.74
CA GLY A 228 20.12 18.93 2.59
C GLY A 228 20.29 18.58 4.08
N THR A 229 21.09 17.57 4.43
CA THR A 229 21.34 17.22 5.85
C THR A 229 22.23 18.24 6.58
N LYS A 230 22.87 19.16 5.83
CA LYS A 230 23.75 20.20 6.38
C LYS A 230 23.08 21.57 6.47
N LEU A 231 21.82 21.69 6.03
CA LEU A 231 21.09 22.97 6.04
C LEU A 231 20.60 23.31 7.44
N ASN A 232 20.71 24.58 7.82
CA ASN A 232 20.07 25.10 9.03
C ASN A 232 18.57 25.37 8.78
N VAL A 233 17.82 25.70 9.84
CA VAL A 233 16.37 25.95 9.76
C VAL A 233 16.02 27.09 8.79
N ILE A 234 16.82 28.16 8.73
CA ILE A 234 16.59 29.31 7.86
C ILE A 234 16.68 28.90 6.40
N GLN A 235 17.74 28.18 6.02
CA GLN A 235 17.98 27.71 4.66
C GLN A 235 16.97 26.62 4.27
N TYR A 236 16.71 25.66 5.17
CA TYR A 236 15.83 24.53 4.92
C TYR A 236 14.39 24.99 4.58
N TYR A 237 13.88 25.99 5.30
CA TYR A 237 12.57 26.58 5.03
C TYR A 237 12.63 27.81 4.09
N SER A 238 13.82 28.15 3.58
CA SER A 238 14.04 29.32 2.70
C SER A 238 13.48 30.63 3.26
N ILE A 239 13.58 30.83 4.57
CA ILE A 239 13.01 31.99 5.29
C ILE A 239 13.64 33.29 4.77
N ASP A 240 14.94 33.27 4.49
CA ASP A 240 15.69 34.38 3.90
C ASP A 240 15.16 34.77 2.52
N VAL A 241 14.93 33.79 1.64
CA VAL A 241 14.37 34.00 0.30
C VAL A 241 12.94 34.56 0.38
N ILE A 242 12.11 33.98 1.26
CA ILE A 242 10.73 34.45 1.48
C ILE A 242 10.74 35.90 1.99
N ALA A 243 11.60 36.22 2.97
CA ALA A 243 11.72 37.57 3.51
C ALA A 243 12.20 38.59 2.44
N ALA A 244 13.13 38.20 1.58
CA ALA A 244 13.60 39.04 0.46
C ALA A 244 12.50 39.27 -0.59
N LEU A 245 11.74 38.24 -0.96
CA LEU A 245 10.62 38.39 -1.89
C LEU A 245 9.50 39.24 -1.30
N LEU A 246 9.17 39.05 -0.02
CA LEU A 246 8.18 39.86 0.69
C LEU A 246 8.61 41.33 0.78
N SER A 247 9.88 41.62 1.05
CA SER A 247 10.36 43.00 1.12
C SER A 247 10.27 43.71 -0.23
N ILE A 248 10.59 43.02 -1.35
CA ILE A 248 10.40 43.55 -2.70
C ILE A 248 8.92 43.87 -2.96
N ILE A 249 8.01 42.95 -2.61
CA ILE A 249 6.56 43.17 -2.77
C ILE A 249 6.11 44.40 -1.96
N LEU A 250 6.53 44.52 -0.71
CA LEU A 250 6.20 45.65 0.15
C LEU A 250 6.73 46.97 -0.39
N ILE A 251 7.95 47.00 -0.95
CA ILE A 251 8.53 48.18 -1.59
C ILE A 251 7.71 48.59 -2.82
N VAL A 252 7.35 47.63 -3.68
CA VAL A 252 6.52 47.91 -4.87
C VAL A 252 5.15 48.47 -4.46
N VAL A 253 4.48 47.83 -3.49
CA VAL A 253 3.19 48.32 -2.96
C VAL A 253 3.34 49.73 -2.38
N PHE A 254 4.40 49.99 -1.64
CA PHE A 254 4.68 51.30 -1.06
C PHE A 254 4.91 52.38 -2.14
N VAL A 255 5.69 52.07 -3.17
CA VAL A 255 5.94 52.98 -4.31
C VAL A 255 4.64 53.25 -5.06
N VAL A 256 3.84 52.23 -5.35
CA VAL A 256 2.53 52.39 -6.01
C VAL A 256 1.61 53.27 -5.16
N TYR A 257 1.50 52.99 -3.85
CA TYR A 257 0.71 53.80 -2.93
C TYR A 257 1.14 55.27 -2.92
N LYS A 258 2.45 55.53 -2.83
CA LYS A 258 2.99 56.90 -2.86
C LYS A 258 2.71 57.59 -4.20
N THR A 259 2.84 56.88 -5.31
CA THR A 259 2.59 57.40 -6.66
C THR A 259 1.12 57.75 -6.85
N VAL A 260 0.19 56.86 -6.46
CA VAL A 260 -1.26 57.11 -6.48
C VAL A 260 -1.62 58.29 -5.59
N LYS A 261 -1.11 58.33 -4.35
CA LYS A 261 -1.33 59.44 -3.42
C LYS A 261 -0.84 60.78 -4.00
N PHE A 262 0.34 60.78 -4.62
CA PHE A 262 0.91 61.97 -5.26
C PHE A 262 0.04 62.44 -6.43
N ILE A 263 -0.41 61.53 -7.30
CA ILE A 263 -1.32 61.85 -8.42
C ILE A 263 -2.64 62.43 -7.90
N VAL A 264 -3.26 61.80 -6.89
CA VAL A 264 -4.52 62.28 -6.30
C VAL A 264 -4.36 63.68 -5.69
N LEU A 265 -3.28 63.91 -4.93
CA LEU A 265 -3.00 65.24 -4.36
C LEU A 265 -2.79 66.30 -5.45
N ARG A 266 -2.08 65.98 -6.53
CA ARG A 266 -1.86 66.94 -7.64
C ARG A 266 -3.11 67.21 -8.47
N CYS A 267 -3.96 66.21 -8.67
CA CYS A 267 -5.20 66.34 -9.43
C CYS A 267 -6.31 67.04 -8.63
N CYS A 268 -6.41 66.79 -7.32
CA CYS A 268 -7.43 67.38 -6.44
C CYS A 268 -7.02 68.73 -5.82
N CYS A 269 -5.73 69.10 -5.80
CA CYS A 269 -5.24 70.35 -5.21
C CYS A 269 -4.54 71.28 -6.23
N ARG A 270 -5.08 71.43 -7.44
CA ARG A 270 -4.60 72.46 -8.39
C ARG A 270 -5.11 73.83 -7.94
N PRO A 271 -4.24 74.83 -7.65
CA PRO A 271 -4.70 76.17 -7.31
C PRO A 271 -5.38 76.82 -8.52
N ARG A 272 -6.57 77.38 -8.30
CA ARG A 272 -7.30 78.21 -9.26
C ARG A 272 -6.43 79.43 -9.56
N LYS A 273 -5.85 79.54 -10.77
CA LYS A 273 -5.17 80.77 -11.21
C LYS A 273 -6.18 81.90 -11.25
N THR A 274 -6.13 82.82 -10.29
CA THR A 274 -6.81 84.11 -10.37
C THR A 274 -6.14 84.92 -11.48
N LYS A 275 -6.84 85.14 -12.60
CA LYS A 275 -6.51 86.23 -13.53
C LYS A 275 -7.02 87.53 -12.88
N LEU A 276 -6.12 88.44 -12.54
CA LEU A 276 -6.45 89.84 -12.27
C LEU A 276 -6.19 90.62 -13.57
N ALA A 277 -7.19 91.43 -13.93
CA ALA A 277 -7.26 92.29 -15.11
C ALA A 277 -6.33 93.50 -15.01
#